data_AF-A0A3M1Q7J6-F1
#
_entry.id   AF-A0A3M1Q7J6-F1
#
_cell.length_a   1.000
_cell.length_b   1.000
_cell.length_c   1.000
_cell.angle_alpha   90.00
_cell.angle_beta   90.00
_cell.angle_gamma   90.00
#
_symmetry.space_group_name_H-M   'P 1'
#
loop_
_entity.id
_entity.type
_entity.pdbx_description
1 polymer ?
#
loop_
_entity_poly.entity_id
_entity_poly.type
_entity_poly.pdbx_seq_one_letter_code
_entity_poly.pdbx_strand_id
1 'polypeptide(L)'
;MPWQTRLPRDVCQISPEAPVSVEDLLLWAGPGGQVARSRIIAVARWDSAPIRRAARQARREGRLIDLTYGHACAWVIFLDSGHLALATEVFQPGDAYGHPHHPTP
;
A
#
# COMPACT_ATOMS: atom_id res chain seq x y z
N MET A 1 -10.09 26.29 -7.95
CA MET A 1 -10.66 25.53 -6.81
C MET A 1 -11.03 24.13 -7.30
N PRO A 2 -10.10 23.16 -7.38
CA PRO A 2 -10.47 21.86 -7.90
C PRO A 2 -10.32 20.75 -6.82
N TRP A 3 -11.36 19.91 -6.75
CA TRP A 3 -11.41 18.55 -6.22
C TRP A 3 -10.95 18.28 -4.76
N GLN A 4 -11.72 18.71 -3.76
CA GLN A 4 -11.71 18.03 -2.45
C GLN A 4 -13.02 17.27 -2.24
N THR A 5 -13.21 16.19 -3.01
CA THR A 5 -14.07 15.10 -2.56
C THR A 5 -13.22 14.22 -1.65
N ARG A 6 -13.49 14.23 -0.34
CA ARG A 6 -12.89 13.30 0.63
C ARG A 6 -13.02 11.88 0.07
N LEU A 7 -11.90 11.31 -0.38
CA LEU A 7 -11.86 9.89 -0.63
C LEU A 7 -12.08 9.17 0.73
N PRO A 8 -12.78 8.03 0.73
CA PRO A 8 -13.00 7.24 1.93
C PRO A 8 -11.65 6.95 2.64
N ARG A 9 -11.61 6.95 3.98
CA ARG A 9 -10.36 6.74 4.78
C ARG A 9 -9.66 5.41 4.49
N ASP A 10 -10.35 4.53 3.79
CA ASP A 10 -9.98 3.21 3.33
C ASP A 10 -9.10 3.23 2.06
N VAL A 11 -8.92 4.39 1.42
CA VAL A 11 -8.04 4.56 0.25
C VAL A 11 -6.83 5.40 0.62
N CYS A 12 -5.64 4.78 0.63
CA CYS A 12 -4.39 5.50 0.72
C CYS A 12 -4.15 6.21 -0.63
N GLN A 13 -4.10 7.55 -0.63
CA GLN A 13 -3.81 8.32 -1.85
C GLN A 13 -2.32 8.15 -2.21
N ILE A 14 -2.05 7.52 -3.35
CA ILE A 14 -0.74 7.61 -4.00
C ILE A 14 -0.78 8.92 -4.81
N SER A 15 -0.12 9.96 -4.30
CA SER A 15 -0.08 11.25 -5.00
C SER A 15 0.84 11.15 -6.22
N PRO A 16 0.37 11.44 -7.45
CA PRO A 16 1.17 11.33 -8.68
C PRO A 16 2.20 12.45 -8.86
N GLU A 17 2.13 13.52 -8.06
CA GLU A 17 2.89 14.77 -8.25
C GLU A 17 4.08 14.93 -7.27
N ALA A 18 4.34 13.97 -6.38
CA ALA A 18 5.46 14.06 -5.45
C ALA A 18 6.80 13.76 -6.16
N PRO A 19 7.86 14.56 -5.97
CA PRO A 19 9.15 14.32 -6.60
C PRO A 19 9.73 12.98 -6.11
N VAL A 20 9.78 12.00 -7.01
CA VAL A 20 10.33 10.66 -6.75
C VAL A 20 11.86 10.72 -6.69
N SER A 21 12.43 10.60 -5.51
CA SER A 21 13.87 10.37 -5.35
C SER A 21 14.18 8.91 -5.70
N VAL A 22 15.44 8.58 -6.02
CA VAL A 22 15.82 7.20 -6.40
C VAL A 22 15.56 6.18 -5.28
N GLU A 23 15.37 6.64 -4.05
CA GLU A 23 14.97 5.85 -2.88
C GLU A 23 13.46 5.55 -2.82
N ASP A 24 12.62 6.21 -3.63
CA ASP A 24 11.15 6.03 -3.68
C ASP A 24 10.71 4.87 -4.60
N LEU A 25 11.66 4.13 -5.16
CA LEU A 25 11.38 3.04 -6.11
C LEU A 25 10.73 1.82 -5.44
N LEU A 26 10.86 1.69 -4.11
CA LEU A 26 10.40 0.53 -3.34
C LEU A 26 9.42 0.97 -2.25
N LEU A 27 8.35 0.20 -2.09
CA LEU A 27 7.37 0.32 -1.02
C LEU A 27 7.58 -0.83 -0.02
N TRP A 28 7.77 -0.49 1.25
CA TRP A 28 7.82 -1.50 2.31
C TRP A 28 6.43 -2.06 2.56
N ALA A 29 6.33 -3.38 2.57
CA ALA A 29 5.10 -4.14 2.78
C ALA A 29 5.13 -4.95 4.11
N GLY A 30 6.20 -4.80 4.87
CA GLY A 30 6.41 -5.47 6.16
C GLY A 30 7.89 -5.50 6.53
N PRO A 31 8.23 -6.12 7.68
CA PRO A 31 9.55 -5.99 8.31
C PRO A 31 10.72 -6.54 7.48
N GLY A 32 10.45 -7.33 6.44
CA GLY A 32 11.49 -7.86 5.55
C GLY A 32 11.16 -7.82 4.06
N GLY A 33 10.02 -7.23 3.68
CA GLY A 33 9.47 -7.34 2.33
C GLY A 33 9.25 -5.98 1.66
N GLN A 34 9.71 -5.85 0.42
CA GLN A 34 9.55 -4.66 -0.40
C GLN A 34 8.91 -4.99 -1.75
N VAL A 35 8.19 -4.01 -2.30
CA VAL A 35 7.50 -4.10 -3.59
C VAL A 35 7.93 -2.94 -4.46
N ALA A 36 8.19 -3.17 -5.75
CA ALA A 36 8.48 -2.09 -6.69
C ALA A 36 7.27 -1.17 -6.86
N ARG A 37 7.43 0.11 -6.50
CA ARG A 37 6.35 1.10 -6.50
C ARG A 37 5.74 1.31 -7.89
N SER A 38 6.57 1.23 -8.93
CA SER A 38 6.17 1.34 -10.34
C SER A 38 5.20 0.24 -10.79
N ARG A 39 5.08 -0.86 -10.02
CA ARG A 39 4.23 -2.02 -10.34
C ARG A 39 2.93 -2.02 -9.55
N ILE A 40 2.72 -1.06 -8.66
CA ILE A 40 1.54 -1.00 -7.79
C ILE A 40 0.39 -0.33 -8.55
N ILE A 41 -0.72 -1.05 -8.70
CA ILE A 41 -1.98 -0.51 -9.23
C ILE A 41 -2.78 0.14 -8.09
N ALA A 42 -2.87 -0.53 -6.95
CA ALA A 42 -3.70 -0.09 -5.83
C ALA A 42 -3.21 -0.66 -4.50
N VAL A 43 -3.57 0.01 -3.41
CA VAL A 43 -3.38 -0.47 -2.03
C VAL A 43 -4.72 -0.36 -1.32
N ALA A 44 -5.13 -1.42 -0.64
CA ALA A 44 -6.40 -1.48 0.07
C ALA A 44 -6.27 -2.12 1.45
N ARG A 45 -7.23 -1.84 2.33
CA ARG A 45 -7.28 -2.35 3.70
C ARG A 45 -7.75 -3.81 3.75
N TRP A 46 -7.11 -4.61 4.61
CA TRP A 46 -7.46 -6.02 4.84
C TRP A 46 -8.82 -6.24 5.53
N ASP A 47 -9.35 -5.23 6.21
CA ASP A 47 -10.63 -5.29 6.93
C ASP A 47 -11.85 -5.46 6.00
N SER A 48 -11.73 -5.06 4.74
CA SER A 48 -12.78 -5.12 3.71
C SER A 48 -13.06 -6.55 3.25
N ALA A 49 -14.33 -6.97 3.32
CA ALA A 49 -14.77 -8.30 2.89
C ALA A 49 -14.45 -8.60 1.40
N PRO A 50 -14.69 -7.68 0.44
CA PRO A 50 -14.22 -7.83 -0.94
C PRO A 50 -12.71 -8.09 -1.07
N ILE A 51 -11.88 -7.36 -0.32
CA ILE A 51 -10.42 -7.48 -0.38
C ILE A 51 -9.96 -8.85 0.14
N ARG A 52 -10.54 -9.31 1.26
CA ARG A 52 -10.28 -10.67 1.76
C ARG A 52 -10.70 -11.74 0.76
N ARG A 53 -11.79 -11.53 0.02
CA ARG A 53 -12.19 -12.46 -1.06
C ARG A 53 -11.17 -12.46 -2.20
N ALA A 54 -10.71 -11.29 -2.65
CA ALA A 54 -9.69 -11.18 -3.69
C ALA A 54 -8.38 -11.88 -3.28
N ALA A 55 -7.90 -11.66 -2.06
CA ALA A 55 -6.70 -12.32 -1.55
C ALA A 55 -6.85 -13.85 -1.46
N ARG A 56 -8.02 -14.35 -1.02
CA ARG A 56 -8.32 -15.79 -1.01
C ARG A 56 -8.32 -16.36 -2.43
N GLN A 57 -8.83 -15.62 -3.41
CA GLN A 57 -8.81 -16.03 -4.81
C GLN A 57 -7.37 -16.09 -5.35
N ALA A 58 -6.57 -15.04 -5.14
CA ALA A 58 -5.17 -15.05 -5.54
C ALA A 58 -4.37 -16.18 -4.88
N ARG A 59 -4.68 -16.54 -3.62
CA ARG A 59 -4.04 -17.69 -2.96
C ARG A 59 -4.35 -19.00 -3.69
N ARG A 60 -5.59 -19.20 -4.12
CA ARG A 60 -6.02 -20.39 -4.89
C ARG A 60 -5.37 -20.44 -6.27
N GLU A 61 -5.16 -19.28 -6.88
CA GLU A 61 -4.52 -19.13 -8.19
C GLU A 61 -2.98 -19.15 -8.13
N GLY A 62 -2.38 -19.26 -6.94
CA GLY A 62 -0.92 -19.21 -6.77
C GLY A 62 -0.31 -17.82 -7.01
N ARG A 63 -1.12 -16.75 -6.95
CA ARG A 63 -0.75 -15.35 -7.20
C ARG A 63 -0.65 -14.48 -5.95
N LEU A 64 -0.82 -15.08 -4.77
CA LEU A 64 -0.68 -14.36 -3.50
C LEU A 64 0.78 -14.41 -3.02
N ILE A 65 1.36 -13.24 -2.80
CA ILE A 65 2.66 -13.06 -2.17
C ILE A 65 2.41 -12.67 -0.72
N ASP A 66 2.94 -13.44 0.23
CA ASP A 66 2.78 -13.15 1.65
C ASP A 66 4.00 -12.40 2.19
N LEU A 67 3.88 -11.10 2.41
CA LEU A 67 4.92 -10.25 3.00
C LEU A 67 4.61 -9.89 4.45
N THR A 68 3.69 -10.63 5.09
CA THR A 68 3.33 -10.39 6.49
C THR A 68 4.32 -11.04 7.46
N TYR A 69 5.10 -12.03 7.01
CA TYR A 69 6.05 -12.78 7.84
C TYR A 69 5.42 -13.36 9.14
N GLY A 70 4.13 -13.73 9.10
CA GLY A 70 3.40 -14.26 10.26
C GLY A 70 2.79 -13.20 11.17
N HIS A 71 2.97 -11.91 10.86
CA HIS A 71 2.26 -10.82 11.53
C HIS A 71 0.83 -10.67 11.00
N ALA A 72 0.01 -9.90 11.73
CA ALA A 72 -1.32 -9.57 11.27
C ALA A 72 -1.28 -8.77 9.97
N CYS A 73 -2.06 -9.19 8.97
CA CYS A 73 -2.22 -8.44 7.73
C CYS A 73 -3.08 -7.20 7.97
N ALA A 74 -2.58 -6.03 7.57
CA ALA A 74 -3.31 -4.77 7.61
C ALA A 74 -3.67 -4.25 6.21
N TRP A 75 -2.86 -4.60 5.21
CA TRP A 75 -2.94 -4.07 3.86
C TRP A 75 -2.81 -5.16 2.80
N VAL A 76 -3.40 -4.89 1.63
CA VAL A 76 -3.27 -5.70 0.43
C VAL A 76 -2.86 -4.79 -0.73
N ILE A 77 -1.78 -5.14 -1.39
CA ILE A 77 -1.20 -4.41 -2.51
C ILE A 77 -1.52 -5.17 -3.80
N PHE A 78 -2.08 -4.48 -4.78
CA PHE A 78 -2.41 -5.01 -6.10
C PHE A 78 -1.30 -4.66 -7.07
N LEU A 79 -0.74 -5.68 -7.72
CA LEU A 79 0.35 -5.51 -8.67
C LEU A 79 -0.16 -5.62 -10.11
N ASP A 80 0.54 -4.97 -11.02
CA ASP A 80 0.26 -4.97 -12.46
C ASP A 80 0.26 -6.35 -13.12
N SER A 81 1.03 -7.28 -12.58
CA SER A 81 1.08 -8.68 -13.00
C SER A 81 -0.14 -9.52 -12.56
N GLY A 82 -1.09 -8.93 -11.84
CA GLY A 82 -2.24 -9.64 -11.26
C GLY A 82 -1.92 -10.38 -9.95
N HIS A 83 -0.70 -10.23 -9.42
CA HIS A 83 -0.36 -10.69 -8.09
C HIS A 83 -0.95 -9.76 -7.02
N LEU A 84 -1.27 -10.33 -5.86
CA LEU A 84 -1.59 -9.57 -4.66
C LEU A 84 -0.53 -9.83 -3.60
N ALA A 85 0.00 -8.76 -2.99
CA ALA A 85 0.89 -8.88 -1.84
C ALA A 85 0.15 -8.54 -0.54
N LEU A 86 0.23 -9.43 0.45
CA LEU A 86 -0.24 -9.13 1.81
C LEU A 86 0.84 -8.37 2.55
N ALA A 87 0.42 -7.34 3.29
CA ALA A 87 1.33 -6.46 4.00
C ALA A 87 0.85 -6.20 5.43
N THR A 88 1.79 -6.05 6.36
CA THR A 88 1.50 -5.67 7.77
C THR A 88 1.51 -4.16 7.96
N GLU A 89 2.39 -3.48 7.23
CA GLU A 89 2.48 -2.02 7.19
C GLU A 89 2.82 -1.58 5.76
N VAL A 90 2.49 -0.34 5.44
CA VAL A 90 2.84 0.29 4.17
C VAL A 90 3.52 1.59 4.53
N PHE A 91 4.83 1.65 4.29
CA PHE A 91 5.68 2.74 4.74
C PHE A 91 6.61 3.21 3.63
N GLN A 92 6.69 4.52 3.42
CA GLN A 92 7.65 5.13 2.51
C GLN A 92 8.84 5.65 3.32
N PRO A 93 10.11 5.41 2.89
CA PRO A 93 11.28 5.93 3.60
C PRO A 93 11.27 7.46 3.81
N GLY A 94 10.54 8.21 2.98
CA GLY A 94 10.29 9.65 3.16
C GLY A 94 9.38 10.00 4.34
N ASP A 95 8.55 9.08 4.83
CA ASP A 95 7.67 9.29 5.99
C ASP A 95 8.44 9.28 7.33
N ALA A 96 9.67 8.74 7.35
CA ALA A 96 10.56 8.76 8.52
C ALA A 96 11.18 10.15 8.79
N TYR A 97 11.32 10.98 7.76
CA TYR A 97 11.61 12.40 7.92
C TYR A 97 10.30 13.14 8.05
N GLY A 98 9.72 13.04 9.26
CA GLY A 98 8.37 13.48 9.55
C GLY A 98 8.01 14.82 8.93
N HIS A 99 6.81 14.91 8.34
CA HIS A 99 6.15 16.20 8.23
C HIS A 99 5.99 16.74 9.65
N PRO A 100 6.68 17.83 10.05
CA PRO A 100 6.33 18.49 11.29
C PRO A 100 4.88 18.95 11.12
N HIS A 101 4.03 18.55 12.06
CA HIS A 101 2.71 19.10 12.21
C HIS A 101 2.79 20.63 12.08
N HIS A 102 2.25 21.18 11.01
CA HIS A 102 1.88 22.59 10.99
C HIS A 102 0.70 22.71 11.95
N PRO A 103 0.82 23.40 13.10
CA PRO A 103 -0.36 23.72 13.89
C PRO A 103 -1.19 24.68 13.05
N THR A 104 -2.31 24.20 12.49
CA THR A 104 -3.31 25.11 11.93
C THR A 104 -3.85 26.00 13.05
N PRO A 105 -4.05 27.31 12.81
CA PRO A 105 -4.64 28.22 13.79
C PRO A 105 -6.07 27.82 14.19
#